data_AF-A0A939ECP3-F1
#
_entry.id   AF-A0A939ECP3-F1
#
_cell.length_a   1.000
_cell.length_b   1.000
_cell.length_c   1.000
_cell.angle_alpha   90.00
_cell.angle_beta   90.00
_cell.angle_gamma   90.00
#
_symmetry.space_group_name_H-M   'P 1'
#
loop_
_entity.id
_entity.type
_entity.pdbx_description
1 polymer ?
#
loop_
_entity_poly.entity_id
_entity_poly.type
_entity_poly.pdbx_seq_one_letter_code
_entity_poly.pdbx_strand_id
1 'polypeptide(L)'
;MLHVCSLSKLSETVAKSGAKSVVTLINVEMEVPTPKGVDPSRHLFLGFNDIVDPVEGLTPASEEHIERLLQFVRSWDRKSPLVVHCWAGISRSTAGAYTTACALNPDADEYRLAAVLRQRAPSATPNARIVAMADKLLNRNGRMIDAIRAIGRGERAFEGTPFVMPLE
;
A
#
# COMPACT_ATOMS: atom_id res chain seq x y z
N MET A 1 -10.57 7.60 -5.59
CA MET A 1 -9.19 8.07 -5.34
C MET A 1 -8.53 7.17 -4.32
N LEU A 2 -7.23 6.90 -4.49
CA LEU A 2 -6.41 6.10 -3.56
C LEU A 2 -5.47 7.03 -2.80
N HIS A 3 -5.68 7.18 -1.50
CA HIS A 3 -4.86 7.98 -0.61
C HIS A 3 -3.86 7.10 0.12
N VAL A 4 -2.67 7.63 0.38
CA VAL A 4 -1.61 6.94 1.11
C VAL A 4 -1.05 7.83 2.19
N CYS A 5 -0.85 7.30 3.40
CA CYS A 5 -0.31 8.07 4.52
C CYS A 5 0.46 7.20 5.54
N SER A 6 1.06 7.85 6.54
CA SER A 6 1.55 7.22 7.77
C SER A 6 0.41 7.00 8.77
N LEU A 7 0.68 6.21 9.83
CA LEU A 7 -0.29 5.94 10.90
C LEU A 7 -0.65 7.24 11.65
N SER A 8 0.33 8.10 11.92
CA SER A 8 0.15 9.40 12.59
C SER A 8 -0.82 10.33 11.83
N LYS A 9 -0.97 10.13 10.52
CA LYS A 9 -1.83 10.92 9.63
C LYS A 9 -3.12 10.21 9.22
N LEU A 10 -3.38 9.00 9.71
CA LEU A 10 -4.52 8.18 9.28
C LEU A 10 -5.86 8.89 9.50
N SER A 11 -6.15 9.30 10.74
CA SER A 11 -7.42 9.92 11.10
C SER A 11 -7.68 11.21 10.32
N GLU A 12 -6.66 12.05 10.18
CA GLU A 12 -6.73 13.31 9.42
C GLU A 12 -6.97 13.04 7.93
N THR A 13 -6.26 12.06 7.35
CA THR A 13 -6.39 11.71 5.93
C THR A 13 -7.77 11.18 5.62
N VAL A 14 -8.30 10.26 6.45
CA VAL A 14 -9.67 9.73 6.30
C VAL A 14 -10.72 10.84 6.39
N ALA A 15 -10.60 11.73 7.37
CA ALA A 15 -11.53 12.84 7.56
C ALA A 15 -11.52 13.80 6.36
N LYS A 16 -10.32 14.20 5.89
CA LYS A 16 -10.17 15.14 4.77
C LYS A 16 -10.59 14.55 3.43
N SER A 17 -10.29 13.28 3.18
CA SER A 17 -10.65 12.64 1.91
C SER A 17 -12.09 12.15 1.87
N GLY A 18 -12.77 12.02 3.02
CA GLY A 18 -14.06 11.35 3.11
C GLY A 18 -13.99 9.86 2.77
N ALA A 19 -12.83 9.23 3.00
CA ALA A 19 -12.64 7.82 2.68
C ALA A 19 -13.62 6.93 3.47
N LYS A 20 -14.10 5.89 2.82
CA LYS A 20 -15.02 4.89 3.42
C LYS A 20 -14.46 3.48 3.43
N SER A 21 -13.28 3.29 2.85
CA SER A 21 -12.50 2.07 2.98
C SER A 21 -11.09 2.40 3.47
N VAL A 22 -10.51 1.50 4.25
CA VAL A 22 -9.14 1.60 4.78
C VAL A 22 -8.44 0.26 4.64
N VAL A 23 -7.18 0.29 4.24
CA VAL A 23 -6.24 -0.83 4.32
C VAL A 23 -5.11 -0.44 5.26
N THR A 24 -4.92 -1.26 6.29
CA THR A 24 -3.86 -1.13 7.28
C THR A 24 -2.83 -2.23 7.06
N LEU A 25 -1.58 -1.85 6.75
CA LEU A 25 -0.44 -2.77 6.69
C LEU A 25 0.53 -2.41 7.81
N ILE A 26 0.51 -3.15 8.91
CA ILE A 26 1.25 -2.77 10.12
C ILE A 26 1.75 -3.98 10.91
N ASN A 27 2.61 -3.79 11.90
CA ASN A 27 3.08 -4.91 12.74
C ASN A 27 1.88 -5.53 13.46
N VAL A 28 1.88 -6.86 13.61
CA VAL A 28 0.72 -7.61 14.13
C VAL A 28 0.35 -7.22 15.56
N GLU A 29 1.32 -6.75 16.35
CA GLU A 29 1.14 -6.33 17.74
C GLU A 29 0.50 -4.94 17.87
N MET A 30 0.36 -4.20 16.77
CA MET A 30 -0.18 -2.85 16.78
C MET A 30 -1.70 -2.86 16.68
N GLU A 31 -2.36 -2.30 17.69
CA GLU A 31 -3.79 -2.03 17.63
C GLU A 31 -4.06 -0.75 16.82
N VAL A 32 -4.76 -0.89 15.69
CA VAL A 32 -5.23 0.23 14.88
C VAL A 32 -6.76 0.16 14.80
N PRO A 33 -7.50 0.95 15.59
CA PRO A 33 -8.96 0.94 15.53
C PRO A 33 -9.45 1.46 14.17
N THR A 34 -10.62 1.01 13.75
CA THR A 34 -11.28 1.53 12.55
C THR A 34 -11.49 3.04 12.67
N PRO A 35 -10.99 3.86 11.73
CA PRO A 35 -11.16 5.30 11.78
C PRO A 35 -12.63 5.73 11.79
N LYS A 36 -12.94 6.84 12.48
CA LYS A 36 -14.30 7.38 12.57
C LYS A 36 -14.90 7.60 11.18
N GLY A 37 -16.11 7.09 10.96
CA GLY A 37 -16.84 7.26 9.69
C GLY A 37 -16.51 6.22 8.61
N VAL A 38 -15.67 5.22 8.93
CA VAL A 38 -15.42 4.02 8.14
C VAL A 38 -16.16 2.85 8.80
N ASP A 39 -16.85 2.05 7.99
CA ASP A 39 -17.49 0.82 8.46
C ASP A 39 -16.41 -0.24 8.76
N PRO A 40 -16.44 -0.96 9.90
CA PRO A 40 -15.46 -2.00 10.20
C PRO A 40 -15.31 -3.08 9.11
N SER A 41 -16.39 -3.42 8.39
CA SER A 41 -16.34 -4.35 7.26
C SER A 41 -15.54 -3.82 6.05
N ARG A 42 -15.33 -2.50 5.99
CA ARG A 42 -14.54 -1.80 4.97
C ARG A 42 -13.15 -1.42 5.48
N HIS A 43 -12.70 -2.01 6.59
CA HIS A 43 -11.36 -1.85 7.12
C HIS A 43 -10.60 -3.17 7.04
N LEU A 44 -9.76 -3.32 6.02
CA LEU A 44 -8.85 -4.47 5.91
C LEU A 44 -7.62 -4.24 6.77
N PHE A 45 -7.38 -5.14 7.73
CA PHE A 45 -6.15 -5.18 8.54
C PHE A 45 -5.25 -6.35 8.11
N LEU A 46 -4.00 -6.03 7.78
CA LEU A 46 -2.95 -6.97 7.42
C LEU A 46 -1.76 -6.79 8.38
N GLY A 47 -1.57 -7.75 9.29
CA GLY A 47 -0.60 -7.70 10.37
C GLY A 47 0.70 -8.44 10.04
N PHE A 48 1.77 -7.70 9.77
CA PHE A 48 3.13 -8.22 9.54
C PHE A 48 4.20 -7.11 9.66
N ASN A 49 5.43 -7.51 9.97
CA ASN A 49 6.58 -6.63 10.12
C ASN A 49 7.14 -6.16 8.76
N ASP A 50 7.72 -4.95 8.74
CA ASP A 50 8.28 -4.32 7.54
C ASP A 50 9.67 -4.88 7.17
N ILE A 51 9.72 -6.17 6.86
CA ILE A 51 10.96 -6.88 6.52
C ILE A 51 10.85 -7.52 5.14
N VAL A 52 11.96 -7.56 4.41
CA VAL A 52 12.03 -8.21 3.09
C VAL A 52 12.39 -9.68 3.24
N ASP A 53 13.43 -9.96 4.02
CA ASP A 53 13.88 -11.31 4.33
C ASP A 53 13.33 -11.76 5.69
N PRO A 54 12.98 -13.05 5.85
CA PRO A 54 12.56 -13.59 7.13
C PRO A 54 13.63 -13.35 8.22
N VAL A 55 13.19 -12.87 9.37
CA VAL A 55 14.03 -12.66 10.56
C VAL A 55 13.37 -13.40 11.72
N GLU A 56 14.16 -14.12 12.50
CA GLU A 56 13.65 -14.85 13.67
C GLU A 56 12.88 -13.92 14.62
N GLY A 57 11.70 -14.38 15.06
CA GLY A 57 10.81 -13.60 15.92
C GLY A 57 10.00 -12.50 15.21
N LEU A 58 10.17 -12.30 13.90
CA LEU A 58 9.37 -11.35 13.11
C LEU A 58 8.55 -12.06 12.04
N THR A 59 7.34 -11.58 11.81
CA THR A 59 6.42 -12.09 10.78
C THR A 59 6.55 -11.25 9.51
N PRO A 60 7.12 -11.77 8.40
CA PRO A 60 7.13 -11.05 7.13
C PRO A 60 5.76 -11.07 6.44
N ALA A 61 5.58 -10.24 5.42
CA ALA A 61 4.45 -10.38 4.51
C ALA A 61 4.43 -11.77 3.84
N SER A 62 3.23 -12.29 3.59
CA SER A 62 2.97 -13.60 2.97
C SER A 62 2.06 -13.46 1.75
N GLU A 63 1.98 -14.50 0.91
CA GLU A 63 1.10 -14.48 -0.28
C GLU A 63 -0.37 -14.31 0.13
N GLU A 64 -0.81 -14.96 1.21
CA GLU A 64 -2.16 -14.80 1.77
C GLU A 64 -2.50 -13.33 2.09
N HIS A 65 -1.54 -12.56 2.64
CA HIS A 65 -1.74 -11.13 2.88
C HIS A 65 -2.01 -10.36 1.59
N ILE A 66 -1.29 -10.71 0.51
CA ILE A 66 -1.43 -10.04 -0.78
C ILE A 66 -2.70 -10.48 -1.49
N GLU A 67 -3.09 -11.75 -1.41
CA GLU A 67 -4.37 -12.25 -1.92
C GLU A 67 -5.55 -11.52 -1.27
N ARG A 68 -5.53 -11.36 0.06
CA ARG A 68 -6.54 -10.59 0.80
C ARG A 68 -6.57 -9.12 0.38
N LEU A 69 -5.41 -8.51 0.17
CA LEU A 69 -5.32 -7.14 -0.37
C LEU A 69 -5.98 -7.07 -1.75
N LEU A 70 -5.61 -7.97 -2.66
CA LEU A 70 -6.13 -8.01 -4.03
C LEU A 70 -7.64 -8.24 -4.06
N GLN A 71 -8.15 -9.17 -3.24
CA GLN A 71 -9.58 -9.43 -3.10
C GLN A 71 -10.33 -8.17 -2.63
N PHE A 72 -9.81 -7.50 -1.60
CA PHE A 72 -10.43 -6.31 -1.03
C PHE A 72 -10.45 -5.13 -2.02
N VAL A 73 -9.37 -4.90 -2.76
CA VAL A 73 -9.34 -3.77 -3.71
C VAL A 73 -10.15 -4.06 -4.97
N ARG A 74 -10.25 -5.33 -5.40
CA ARG A 74 -11.13 -5.73 -6.52
C ARG A 74 -12.61 -5.61 -6.19
N SER A 75 -13.01 -5.79 -4.93
CA SER A 75 -14.40 -5.61 -4.48
C SER A 75 -14.74 -4.14 -4.16
N TRP A 76 -13.76 -3.24 -4.18
CA TRP A 76 -13.99 -1.82 -3.93
C TRP A 76 -14.71 -1.16 -5.11
N ASP A 77 -15.92 -0.69 -4.86
CA ASP A 77 -16.80 -0.05 -5.86
C ASP A 77 -16.33 1.33 -6.37
N ARG A 78 -15.24 1.85 -5.81
CA ARG A 78 -14.63 3.16 -6.14
C ARG A 78 -15.55 4.38 -5.97
N LYS A 79 -16.76 4.25 -5.39
CA LYS A 79 -17.69 5.38 -5.16
C LYS A 79 -17.21 6.35 -4.08
N SER A 80 -16.35 5.86 -3.20
CA SER A 80 -15.76 6.61 -2.10
C SER A 80 -14.26 6.33 -2.04
N PRO A 81 -13.42 7.29 -1.59
CA PRO A 81 -11.98 7.07 -1.54
C PRO A 81 -11.57 5.91 -0.62
N LEU A 82 -10.42 5.32 -0.96
CA LEU A 82 -9.72 4.30 -0.18
C LEU A 82 -8.45 4.94 0.39
N VAL A 83 -8.15 4.67 1.67
CA VAL A 83 -6.87 5.00 2.29
C VAL A 83 -6.06 3.72 2.50
N VAL A 84 -4.80 3.71 2.08
CA VAL A 84 -3.82 2.67 2.40
C VAL A 84 -2.75 3.29 3.29
N HIS A 85 -2.50 2.71 4.46
CA HIS A 85 -1.47 3.25 5.36
C HIS A 85 -0.63 2.14 6.00
N CYS A 86 0.49 2.56 6.56
CA CYS A 86 1.34 1.75 7.42
C CYS A 86 1.89 2.63 8.55
N TRP A 87 2.93 2.19 9.26
CA TRP A 87 3.56 3.01 10.30
C TRP A 87 4.09 4.35 9.75
N ALA A 88 5.10 4.31 8.87
CA ALA A 88 5.79 5.51 8.40
C ALA A 88 5.23 6.07 7.08
N GLY A 89 4.35 5.37 6.37
CA GLY A 89 3.88 5.81 5.06
C GLY A 89 4.93 5.70 3.94
N ILE A 90 5.99 4.90 4.12
CA ILE A 90 7.18 4.86 3.24
C ILE A 90 7.33 3.53 2.50
N SER A 91 7.14 2.39 3.18
CA SER A 91 7.50 1.05 2.65
C SER A 91 6.28 0.16 2.40
N ARG A 92 5.62 -0.34 3.46
CA ARG A 92 4.43 -1.20 3.31
C ARG A 92 3.27 -0.54 2.57
N SER A 93 2.92 0.70 2.92
CA SER A 93 1.76 1.39 2.33
C SER A 93 2.00 1.80 0.88
N THR A 94 3.23 2.17 0.52
CA THR A 94 3.59 2.51 -0.86
C THR A 94 3.65 1.27 -1.73
N ALA A 95 4.12 0.13 -1.20
CA ALA A 95 4.00 -1.17 -1.85
C ALA A 95 2.54 -1.59 -2.01
N GLY A 96 1.72 -1.47 -0.96
CA GLY A 96 0.29 -1.78 -1.03
C GLY A 96 -0.46 -0.87 -2.02
N ALA A 97 -0.11 0.41 -2.09
CA ALA A 97 -0.68 1.36 -3.04
C ALA A 97 -0.27 1.04 -4.49
N TYR A 98 0.99 0.70 -4.71
CA TYR A 98 1.49 0.28 -6.02
C TYR A 98 0.83 -1.03 -6.50
N THR A 99 0.74 -2.02 -5.61
CA THR A 99 -0.01 -3.27 -5.85
C THR A 99 -1.47 -2.98 -6.18
N THR A 100 -2.12 -2.09 -5.43
CA THR A 100 -3.52 -1.69 -5.68
C THR A 100 -3.67 -1.03 -7.05
N ALA A 101 -2.77 -0.11 -7.41
CA ALA A 101 -2.78 0.53 -8.71
C ALA A 101 -2.58 -0.48 -9.85
N CYS A 102 -1.65 -1.42 -9.73
CA CYS A 102 -1.44 -2.47 -10.74
C CYS A 102 -2.63 -3.44 -10.82
N ALA A 103 -3.29 -3.74 -9.69
CA ALA A 103 -4.45 -4.63 -9.65
C ALA A 103 -5.69 -4.01 -10.31
N LEU A 104 -5.88 -2.70 -10.16
CA LEU A 104 -7.03 -1.97 -10.69
C LEU A 104 -6.83 -1.48 -12.13
N ASN A 105 -5.59 -1.47 -12.62
CA ASN A 105 -5.23 -1.08 -13.99
C ASN A 105 -4.46 -2.24 -14.66
N PRO A 106 -5.17 -3.31 -15.10
CA PRO A 106 -4.54 -4.50 -15.67
C PRO A 106 -3.65 -4.18 -16.88
N ASP A 107 -3.99 -3.16 -17.67
CA ASP A 107 -3.26 -2.81 -18.90
C ASP A 107 -2.22 -1.68 -18.71
N ALA A 108 -2.11 -1.11 -17.50
CA ALA A 108 -1.15 -0.04 -17.25
C ALA A 108 0.29 -0.54 -17.18
N ASP A 109 1.21 0.28 -17.70
CA ASP A 109 2.65 0.08 -17.57
C ASP A 109 3.10 0.26 -16.11
N GLU A 110 3.71 -0.79 -15.56
CA GLU A 110 4.24 -0.83 -14.20
C GLU A 110 5.31 0.25 -13.97
N TYR A 111 6.16 0.55 -14.95
CA TYR A 111 7.19 1.59 -14.84
C TYR A 111 6.59 2.98 -14.71
N ARG A 112 5.53 3.26 -15.47
CA ARG A 112 4.80 4.52 -15.36
C ARG A 112 4.17 4.68 -13.99
N LEU A 113 3.53 3.63 -13.47
CA LEU A 113 2.94 3.64 -12.12
C LEU A 113 4.01 3.83 -11.03
N ALA A 114 5.17 3.19 -11.15
CA ALA A 114 6.29 3.37 -10.22
C ALA A 114 6.85 4.80 -10.27
N ALA A 115 7.01 5.36 -11.46
CA ALA A 115 7.47 6.75 -11.64
C ALA A 115 6.49 7.75 -11.01
N VAL A 116 5.19 7.55 -11.22
CA VAL A 116 4.14 8.37 -10.59
C VAL A 116 4.18 8.22 -9.07
N LEU A 117 4.34 7.01 -8.54
CA LEU A 117 4.50 6.79 -7.10
C LEU A 117 5.67 7.61 -6.53
N ARG A 118 6.85 7.54 -7.16
CA ARG A 118 8.03 8.32 -6.75
C ARG A 118 7.76 9.83 -6.82
N GLN A 119 7.13 10.30 -7.89
CA GLN A 119 6.81 11.72 -8.06
C GLN A 119 5.86 12.23 -6.98
N ARG A 120 4.86 11.43 -6.60
CA ARG A 120 3.88 11.79 -5.56
C ARG A 120 4.42 11.62 -4.14
N ALA A 121 5.39 10.74 -3.95
CA ALA A 121 6.00 10.43 -2.67
C ALA A 121 7.53 10.26 -2.81
N PRO A 122 8.30 11.36 -2.72
CA PRO A 122 9.75 11.32 -2.88
C PRO A 122 10.48 10.36 -1.93
N SER A 123 9.92 10.10 -0.74
CA SER A 123 10.47 9.16 0.23
C SER A 123 10.06 7.69 0.01
N ALA A 124 9.12 7.40 -0.90
CA ALA A 124 8.59 6.04 -1.11
C ALA A 124 9.73 5.02 -1.32
N THR A 125 9.77 3.97 -0.53
CA THR A 125 10.73 2.87 -0.71
C THR A 125 9.93 1.58 -0.55
N PRO A 126 9.15 1.19 -1.57
CA PRO A 126 8.20 0.09 -1.45
C PRO A 126 8.88 -1.21 -0.99
N ASN A 127 8.24 -1.91 -0.06
CA ASN A 127 8.73 -3.20 0.42
C ASN A 127 8.82 -4.20 -0.75
N ALA A 128 10.04 -4.62 -1.10
CA ALA A 128 10.29 -5.49 -2.25
C ALA A 128 9.63 -6.86 -2.14
N ARG A 129 9.41 -7.38 -0.92
CA ARG A 129 8.72 -8.66 -0.70
C ARG A 129 7.26 -8.58 -1.13
N ILE A 130 6.55 -7.53 -0.69
CA ILE A 130 5.16 -7.27 -1.09
C ILE A 130 5.06 -7.14 -2.61
N VAL A 131 5.97 -6.38 -3.23
CA VAL A 131 5.98 -6.16 -4.68
C VAL A 131 6.22 -7.46 -5.44
N ALA A 132 7.15 -8.31 -4.99
CA ALA A 132 7.42 -9.59 -5.64
C ALA A 132 6.23 -10.57 -5.57
N MET A 133 5.55 -10.64 -4.42
CA MET A 133 4.35 -11.47 -4.27
C MET A 133 3.20 -10.93 -5.13
N ALA A 134 3.02 -9.61 -5.18
CA ALA A 134 2.02 -8.98 -6.02
C ALA A 134 2.29 -9.21 -7.52
N ASP A 135 3.54 -9.10 -7.96
CA ASP A 135 3.96 -9.37 -9.34
C ASP A 135 3.54 -10.78 -9.78
N LYS A 136 3.87 -11.78 -8.96
CA LYS A 136 3.49 -13.18 -9.17
C LYS A 136 1.96 -13.35 -9.24
N LEU A 137 1.23 -12.86 -8.24
CA LEU A 137 -0.23 -13.02 -8.15
C LEU A 137 -1.01 -12.27 -9.25
N LEU A 138 -0.41 -11.23 -9.81
CA LEU A 138 -0.98 -10.45 -10.92
C LEU A 138 -0.43 -10.88 -12.30
N ASN A 139 0.44 -11.91 -12.35
CA ASN A 139 1.10 -12.38 -13.58
C ASN A 139 1.81 -11.26 -14.36
N ARG A 140 2.53 -10.37 -13.65
CA ARG A 140 3.26 -9.25 -14.26
C ARG A 140 4.66 -9.62 -14.77
N ASN A 141 5.08 -10.87 -14.59
CA ASN A 141 6.31 -11.45 -15.15
C ASN A 141 7.57 -10.64 -14.82
N GLY A 142 7.70 -10.19 -13.57
CA GLY A 142 8.83 -9.43 -13.04
C GLY A 142 8.74 -7.91 -13.29
N ARG A 143 7.82 -7.42 -14.11
CA ARG A 143 7.76 -6.00 -14.47
C ARG A 143 7.47 -5.09 -13.28
N MET A 144 6.67 -5.53 -12.30
CA MET A 144 6.45 -4.74 -11.09
C MET A 144 7.73 -4.62 -10.26
N ILE A 145 8.50 -5.71 -10.18
CA ILE A 145 9.76 -5.77 -9.43
C ILE A 145 10.78 -4.83 -10.07
N ASP A 146 10.95 -4.93 -11.40
CA ASP A 146 11.94 -4.15 -12.13
C ASP A 146 11.60 -2.65 -12.13
N ALA A 147 10.32 -2.29 -12.23
CA ALA A 147 9.86 -0.92 -12.11
C ALA A 147 10.19 -0.29 -10.73
N ILE A 148 9.99 -1.04 -9.64
CA ILE A 148 10.36 -0.56 -8.30
C ILE A 148 11.88 -0.46 -8.12
N ARG A 149 12.64 -1.40 -8.70
CA ARG A 149 14.12 -1.29 -8.73
C ARG A 149 14.58 -0.05 -9.49
N ALA A 150 13.94 0.27 -10.61
CA ALA A 150 14.30 1.41 -11.46
C ALA A 150 14.13 2.76 -10.76
N ILE A 151 13.10 2.93 -9.92
CA ILE A 151 12.92 4.16 -9.12
C ILE A 151 13.81 4.24 -7.86
N GLY A 152 14.56 3.17 -7.57
CA GLY A 152 15.55 3.10 -6.51
C GLY A 152 15.01 3.35 -5.10
N ARG A 153 15.94 3.54 -4.17
CA ARG A 153 15.63 3.96 -2.78
C ARG A 153 15.16 5.41 -2.78
N GLY A 154 14.12 5.71 -2.01
CA GLY A 154 13.61 7.06 -1.84
C GLY A 154 14.47 7.97 -0.98
N GLU A 155 14.08 9.24 -0.95
CA GLU A 155 14.67 10.25 -0.07
C GLU A 155 14.56 9.85 1.40
N ARG A 156 15.51 10.28 2.22
CA ARG A 156 15.47 10.05 3.66
C ARG A 156 14.32 10.86 4.27
N ALA A 157 13.43 10.18 4.98
CA ALA A 157 12.35 10.81 5.72
C ALA A 157 12.05 10.01 6.99
N PHE A 158 11.55 10.70 8.01
CA PHE A 158 11.04 10.05 9.23
C PHE A 158 9.66 9.42 9.00
N GLU A 159 8.79 10.14 8.28
CA GLU A 159 7.51 9.67 7.78
C GLU A 159 7.23 10.24 6.39
N GLY A 160 6.37 9.57 5.62
CA GLY A 160 5.93 10.00 4.30
C GLY A 160 4.85 11.07 4.37
N THR A 161 4.93 12.06 3.48
CA THR A 161 3.86 13.04 3.29
C THR A 161 2.64 12.34 2.67
N PRO A 162 1.41 12.55 3.19
CA PRO A 162 0.22 11.99 2.58
C PRO A 162 0.08 12.39 1.11
N PHE A 163 -0.26 11.44 0.25
CA PHE A 163 -0.39 11.68 -1.18
C PHE A 163 -1.56 10.89 -1.78
N VAL A 164 -1.91 11.25 -3.01
CA VAL A 164 -2.91 10.52 -3.81
C VAL A 164 -2.18 9.76 -4.92
N MET A 165 -2.37 8.45 -4.93
CA MET A 165 -2.00 7.61 -6.06
C MET A 165 -3.15 7.67 -7.09
N PRO A 166 -2.90 8.12 -8.33
CA PRO A 166 -3.94 8.12 -9.35
C PRO A 166 -4.32 6.69 -9.71
N LEU A 167 -5.60 6.51 -10.00
CA LEU A 167 -6.17 5.29 -10.57
C LEU A 167 -6.83 5.71 -11.88
N GLU A 168 -6.60 4.97 -12.96
CA GLU A 168 -7.28 5.20 -14.22
C GLU A 168 -8.70 4.62 -14.19
#